data_AF-D1A6C5-F1
#
_entry.id   AF-D1A6C5-F1
#
_cell.length_a   1.000
_cell.length_b   1.000
_cell.length_c   1.000
_cell.angle_alpha   90.00
_cell.angle_beta   90.00
_cell.angle_gamma   90.00
#
_symmetry.space_group_name_H-M   'P 1'
#
loop_
_entity.id
_entity.type
_entity.pdbx_description
1 polymer ?
#
loop_
_entity_poly.entity_id
_entity_poly.type
_entity_poly.pdbx_seq_one_letter_code
_entity_poly.pdbx_strand_id
1 'polypeptide(L)'
;MNLWKKIRKTGRVAEPAPPRPKDKPPKPELAGSVQIRHVDAGSCNGCELEIASVFGPVHDAERYGARLVASPRHADALLVTGPVTRNMETALRRTYEAVPEPKVVIALGDCARNCGVFAGAYGVAGAVGDVVPVDVEVPGCPPRPEDITKALRGLTGR
;
A
#
# COMPACT_ATOMS: atom_id res chain seq x y z
N MET A 1 -5.71 31.85 28.09
CA MET A 1 -5.56 31.15 26.79
C MET A 1 -6.53 29.97 26.81
N ASN A 2 -7.54 29.95 25.92
CA ASN A 2 -8.73 29.11 26.10
C ASN A 2 -8.43 27.64 25.77
N LEU A 3 -8.40 26.77 26.79
CA LEU A 3 -7.97 25.36 26.69
C LEU A 3 -8.74 24.59 25.60
N TRP A 4 -10.03 24.87 25.44
CA TRP A 4 -10.88 24.31 24.37
C TRP A 4 -10.41 24.65 22.96
N LYS A 5 -9.95 25.89 22.70
CA LYS A 5 -9.37 26.25 21.39
C LYS A 5 -8.05 25.53 21.14
N LYS A 6 -7.25 25.31 22.19
CA LYS A 6 -5.98 24.56 22.10
C LYS A 6 -6.26 23.07 21.83
N ILE A 7 -7.22 22.46 22.53
CA ILE A 7 -7.67 21.09 22.28
C ILE A 7 -8.21 20.94 20.84
N ARG A 8 -9.04 21.86 20.36
CA ARG A 8 -9.56 21.80 18.97
C ARG A 8 -8.49 22.00 17.90
N LYS A 9 -7.46 22.81 18.18
CA LYS A 9 -6.37 23.12 17.23
C LYS A 9 -5.29 22.03 17.24
N THR A 10 -4.94 21.51 18.41
CA THR A 10 -3.91 20.47 18.58
C THR A 10 -4.48 19.07 18.39
N GLY A 11 -5.77 18.84 18.68
CA GLY A 11 -6.44 17.54 18.53
C GLY A 11 -6.80 17.17 17.09
N ARG A 12 -6.58 18.06 16.12
CA ARG A 12 -6.65 17.73 14.68
C ARG A 12 -5.24 17.77 14.10
N VAL A 13 -4.51 16.68 14.30
CA VAL A 13 -3.20 16.45 13.67
C VAL A 13 -3.38 15.99 12.22
N ALA A 14 -4.47 15.26 11.96
CA ALA A 14 -4.78 14.75 10.63
C ALA A 14 -5.18 15.85 9.64
N GLU A 15 -4.73 15.69 8.40
CA GLU A 15 -5.14 16.53 7.30
C GLU A 15 -6.67 16.44 7.05
N PRO A 16 -7.28 17.51 6.51
CA PRO A 16 -8.68 17.46 6.12
C PRO A 16 -8.90 16.34 5.10
N ALA A 17 -9.98 15.57 5.28
CA ALA A 17 -10.27 14.45 4.40
C ALA A 17 -10.48 14.94 2.96
N PRO A 18 -9.73 14.39 1.97
CA PRO A 18 -9.96 14.75 0.58
C PRO A 18 -11.35 14.25 0.12
N PRO A 19 -11.91 14.81 -0.97
CA PRO A 19 -13.17 14.31 -1.52
C PRO A 19 -13.06 12.81 -1.83
N ARG A 20 -14.20 12.10 -1.77
CA ARG A 20 -14.25 10.67 -2.09
C ARG A 20 -13.69 10.41 -3.49
N PRO A 21 -12.85 9.37 -3.68
CA PRO A 21 -12.39 8.99 -5.01
C PRO A 21 -13.60 8.72 -5.92
N LYS A 22 -13.60 9.29 -7.12
CA LYS A 22 -14.59 8.99 -8.16
C LYS A 22 -14.21 7.74 -8.95
N ASP A 23 -12.92 7.47 -9.03
CA ASP A 23 -12.35 6.34 -9.77
C ASP A 23 -12.33 5.11 -8.86
N LYS A 24 -12.92 4.02 -9.34
CA LYS A 24 -12.82 2.71 -8.68
C LYS A 24 -11.63 1.94 -9.25
N PRO A 25 -10.85 1.23 -8.43
CA PRO A 25 -9.81 0.34 -8.92
C PRO A 25 -10.43 -0.77 -9.79
N PRO A 26 -9.64 -1.35 -10.71
CA PRO A 26 -10.13 -2.24 -11.78
C PRO A 26 -10.80 -3.53 -11.29
N LYS A 27 -10.57 -3.96 -10.04
CA LYS A 27 -11.36 -5.00 -9.36
C LYS A 27 -12.24 -4.38 -8.25
N PRO A 28 -13.56 -4.28 -8.44
CA PRO A 28 -14.46 -3.52 -7.56
C PRO A 28 -15.04 -4.33 -6.39
N GLU A 29 -14.35 -5.37 -5.91
CA GLU A 29 -14.94 -6.30 -4.93
C GLU A 29 -14.76 -5.87 -3.47
N LEU A 30 -13.76 -5.05 -3.18
CA LEU A 30 -13.51 -4.54 -1.83
C LEU A 30 -14.20 -3.20 -1.62
N ALA A 31 -14.81 -3.02 -0.44
CA ALA A 31 -15.45 -1.77 -0.05
C ALA A 31 -15.56 -1.62 1.47
N GLY A 32 -15.46 -0.39 1.96
CA GLY A 32 -15.71 -0.02 3.35
C GLY A 32 -14.56 -0.31 4.30
N SER A 33 -14.07 -1.55 4.36
CA SER A 33 -12.98 -1.98 5.24
C SER A 33 -12.09 -2.97 4.49
N VAL A 34 -10.81 -2.66 4.37
CA VAL A 34 -9.81 -3.44 3.62
C VAL A 34 -8.62 -3.73 4.52
N GLN A 35 -8.39 -5.01 4.79
CA GLN A 35 -7.22 -5.46 5.54
C GLN A 35 -6.05 -5.69 4.58
N ILE A 36 -4.91 -5.06 4.86
CA ILE A 36 -3.77 -5.01 3.95
C ILE A 36 -2.59 -5.70 4.61
N ARG A 37 -1.97 -6.66 3.92
CA ARG A 37 -0.68 -7.21 4.31
C ARG A 37 0.42 -6.63 3.43
N HIS A 38 1.34 -5.89 4.04
CA HIS A 38 2.54 -5.40 3.36
C HIS A 38 3.57 -6.52 3.17
N VAL A 39 4.19 -6.60 2.00
CA VAL A 39 5.29 -7.54 1.71
C VAL A 39 6.43 -6.77 1.09
N ASP A 40 7.55 -6.71 1.80
CA ASP A 40 8.81 -6.26 1.24
C ASP A 40 9.44 -7.39 0.42
N ALA A 41 9.57 -7.21 -0.90
CA ALA A 41 10.16 -8.19 -1.81
C ALA A 41 11.65 -7.93 -2.14
N GLY A 42 12.26 -6.90 -1.54
CA GLY A 42 13.63 -6.46 -1.85
C GLY A 42 13.83 -4.95 -1.86
N SER A 43 12.99 -4.20 -1.13
CA SER A 43 12.96 -2.75 -1.07
C SER A 43 14.20 -2.16 -0.38
N CYS A 44 14.43 -0.87 -0.62
CA CYS A 44 15.45 -0.07 0.07
C CYS A 44 14.94 0.61 1.36
N ASN A 45 13.77 0.20 1.87
CA ASN A 45 13.02 0.83 2.97
C ASN A 45 12.41 2.21 2.68
N GLY A 46 12.61 2.78 1.48
CA GLY A 46 12.06 4.09 1.13
C GLY A 46 10.54 4.10 1.06
N CYS A 47 9.93 3.08 0.42
CA CYS A 47 8.47 2.99 0.31
C CYS A 47 7.84 2.65 1.67
N GLU A 48 8.53 1.89 2.52
CA GLU A 48 8.10 1.49 3.85
C GLU A 48 7.99 2.69 4.80
N LEU A 49 8.91 3.67 4.69
CA LEU A 49 8.80 4.92 5.43
C LEU A 49 7.54 5.70 5.02
N GLU A 50 7.22 5.76 3.73
CA GLU A 50 6.00 6.43 3.27
C GLU A 50 4.75 5.66 3.67
N ILE A 51 4.77 4.31 3.68
CA ILE A 51 3.69 3.50 4.26
C ILE A 51 3.49 3.85 5.74
N ALA A 52 4.57 3.95 6.51
CA ALA A 52 4.47 4.32 7.92
C ALA A 52 3.87 5.73 8.10
N SER A 53 4.24 6.68 7.25
CA SER A 53 3.64 8.03 7.22
C SER A 53 2.14 7.99 6.90
N VAL A 54 1.72 7.15 5.94
CA VAL A 54 0.31 6.98 5.52
C VAL A 54 -0.58 6.48 6.67
N PHE A 55 -0.08 5.55 7.48
CA PHE A 55 -0.77 5.05 8.68
C PHE A 55 -0.48 5.88 9.94
N GLY A 56 0.33 6.93 9.80
CA GLY A 56 0.60 7.89 10.87
C GLY A 56 -0.56 8.87 11.08
N PRO A 57 -0.50 9.69 12.15
CA PRO A 57 -1.60 10.58 12.55
C PRO A 57 -1.87 11.74 11.58
N VAL A 58 -0.97 11.99 10.61
CA VAL A 58 -1.10 13.09 9.64
C VAL A 58 -2.02 12.69 8.49
N HIS A 59 -1.75 11.55 7.85
CA HIS A 59 -2.55 11.06 6.72
C HIS A 59 -3.67 10.10 7.15
N ASP A 60 -3.46 9.37 8.25
CA ASP A 60 -4.43 8.51 8.94
C ASP A 60 -5.28 7.68 7.97
N ALA A 61 -4.63 6.77 7.23
CA ALA A 61 -5.34 5.92 6.28
C ALA A 61 -6.41 5.01 6.93
N GLU A 62 -6.28 4.70 8.22
CA GLU A 62 -7.23 3.86 8.97
C GLU A 62 -8.63 4.46 9.03
N ARG A 63 -8.75 5.80 9.09
CA ARG A 63 -10.07 6.47 9.04
C ARG A 63 -10.87 6.18 7.77
N TYR A 64 -10.18 5.81 6.68
CA TYR A 64 -10.80 5.47 5.41
C TYR A 64 -11.06 3.97 5.27
N GLY A 65 -10.83 3.18 6.32
CA GLY A 65 -11.08 1.74 6.35
C GLY A 65 -9.94 0.88 5.84
N ALA A 66 -8.76 1.44 5.57
CA ALA A 66 -7.57 0.67 5.21
C ALA A 66 -6.80 0.32 6.49
N ARG A 67 -6.48 -0.94 6.75
CA ARG A 67 -5.78 -1.35 7.98
C ARG A 67 -4.68 -2.36 7.70
N LEU A 68 -3.51 -2.20 8.34
CA LEU A 68 -2.43 -3.18 8.25
C LEU A 68 -2.69 -4.40 9.12
N VAL A 69 -2.50 -5.59 8.55
CA VAL A 69 -2.58 -6.87 9.26
C VAL A 69 -1.28 -7.66 9.14
N ALA A 70 -0.95 -8.43 10.18
CA ALA A 70 0.28 -9.20 10.24
C ALA A 70 0.23 -10.51 9.42
N SER A 71 -0.94 -11.13 9.33
CA SER A 71 -1.12 -12.41 8.67
C SER A 71 -1.74 -12.23 7.28
N PRO A 72 -1.18 -12.84 6.21
CA PRO A 72 -1.81 -12.85 4.89
C PRO A 72 -3.18 -13.54 4.89
N ARG A 73 -3.42 -14.49 5.83
CA ARG A 73 -4.72 -15.16 5.95
C ARG A 73 -5.85 -14.25 6.44
N HIS A 74 -5.51 -13.09 7.00
CA HIS A 74 -6.46 -12.08 7.46
C HIS A 74 -6.48 -10.85 6.54
N ALA A 75 -5.80 -10.91 5.40
CA ALA A 75 -5.70 -9.80 4.45
C ALA A 75 -6.72 -9.97 3.33
N ASP A 76 -7.23 -8.85 2.85
CA ASP A 76 -8.02 -8.72 1.63
C ASP A 76 -7.14 -8.15 0.48
N ALA A 77 -6.03 -7.51 0.81
CA ALA A 77 -5.10 -6.96 -0.16
C ALA A 77 -3.63 -7.17 0.23
N LEU A 78 -2.77 -7.33 -0.78
CA LEU A 78 -1.33 -7.33 -0.65
C LEU A 78 -0.75 -6.01 -1.15
N LEU A 79 0.04 -5.35 -0.32
CA LEU A 79 0.82 -4.17 -0.69
C LEU A 79 2.28 -4.58 -0.83
N VAL A 80 2.79 -4.67 -2.05
CA VAL A 80 4.13 -5.19 -2.33
C VAL A 80 5.07 -4.06 -2.72
N THR A 81 6.25 -4.03 -2.12
CA THR A 81 7.29 -3.03 -2.35
C THR A 81 8.60 -3.65 -2.84
N GLY A 82 9.40 -2.83 -3.51
CA GLY A 82 10.72 -3.21 -4.02
C GLY A 82 10.69 -4.02 -5.31
N PRO A 83 11.85 -4.18 -5.97
CA PRO A 83 11.99 -5.18 -7.03
C PRO A 83 11.91 -6.57 -6.39
N VAL A 84 11.32 -7.55 -7.06
CA VAL A 84 11.27 -8.90 -6.50
C VAL A 84 12.65 -9.51 -6.61
N THR A 85 13.34 -9.67 -5.48
CA THR A 85 14.63 -10.37 -5.44
C THR A 85 14.43 -11.87 -5.65
N ARG A 86 15.43 -12.54 -6.21
CA ARG A 86 15.38 -14.01 -6.43
C ARG A 86 15.06 -14.79 -5.16
N ASN A 87 15.60 -14.33 -4.02
CA ASN A 87 15.35 -14.96 -2.72
C ASN A 87 13.91 -14.75 -2.22
N MET A 88 13.26 -13.66 -2.62
CA MET A 88 11.90 -13.33 -2.19
C MET A 88 10.81 -13.87 -3.11
N GLU A 89 11.14 -14.34 -4.32
CA GLU A 89 10.14 -14.81 -5.29
C GLU A 89 9.22 -15.89 -4.70
N THR A 90 9.79 -16.93 -4.09
CA THR A 90 9.01 -18.03 -3.50
C THR A 90 8.17 -17.55 -2.31
N ALA A 91 8.71 -16.65 -1.48
CA ALA A 91 7.99 -16.11 -0.33
C ALA A 91 6.80 -15.24 -0.78
N LEU A 92 6.97 -14.44 -1.83
CA LEU A 92 5.90 -13.62 -2.39
C LEU A 92 4.77 -14.48 -2.97
N ARG A 93 5.11 -15.50 -3.79
CA ARG A 93 4.11 -16.43 -4.35
C ARG A 93 3.30 -17.14 -3.26
N ARG A 94 3.97 -17.70 -2.25
CA ARG A 94 3.31 -18.37 -1.12
C ARG A 94 2.44 -17.42 -0.30
N THR A 95 2.87 -16.17 -0.14
CA THR A 95 2.07 -15.16 0.56
C THR A 95 0.80 -14.85 -0.25
N TYR A 96 0.92 -14.64 -1.56
CA TYR A 96 -0.22 -14.43 -2.46
C TYR A 96 -1.22 -15.60 -2.46
N GLU A 97 -0.73 -16.84 -2.48
CA GLU A 97 -1.56 -18.04 -2.38
C GLU A 97 -2.29 -18.15 -1.03
N ALA A 98 -1.68 -17.66 0.06
CA ALA A 98 -2.25 -17.75 1.40
C ALA A 98 -3.35 -16.70 1.68
N VAL A 99 -3.48 -15.66 0.84
CA VAL A 99 -4.54 -14.66 0.97
C VAL A 99 -5.87 -15.23 0.45
N PRO A 100 -6.99 -15.14 1.19
CA PRO A 100 -8.30 -15.59 0.72
C PRO A 100 -8.79 -14.79 -0.50
N GLU A 101 -9.70 -15.35 -1.29
CA GLU A 101 -10.45 -14.57 -2.28
C GLU A 101 -11.68 -13.92 -1.62
N PRO A 102 -12.09 -12.69 -2.04
CA PRO A 102 -11.49 -11.88 -3.10
C PRO A 102 -10.22 -11.15 -2.65
N LYS A 103 -9.14 -11.16 -3.46
CA LYS A 103 -7.90 -10.42 -3.17
C LYS A 103 -7.44 -9.44 -4.23
N VAL A 104 -6.77 -8.39 -3.76
CA VAL A 104 -6.16 -7.35 -4.59
C VAL A 104 -4.66 -7.25 -4.34
N VAL A 105 -3.85 -7.15 -5.39
CA VAL A 105 -2.41 -6.92 -5.31
C VAL A 105 -2.07 -5.50 -5.77
N ILE A 106 -1.34 -4.79 -4.91
CA ILE A 106 -0.90 -3.41 -5.13
C ILE A 106 0.63 -3.41 -5.24
N ALA A 107 1.16 -3.01 -6.39
CA ALA A 107 2.59 -2.75 -6.57
C ALA A 107 2.89 -1.29 -6.21
N LEU A 108 3.66 -1.09 -5.14
CA LEU A 108 3.99 0.23 -4.61
C LEU A 108 5.41 0.64 -4.98
N GLY A 109 5.51 1.73 -5.73
CA GLY A 109 6.76 2.34 -6.15
C GLY A 109 7.31 1.77 -7.46
N ASP A 110 8.21 2.52 -8.08
CA ASP A 110 8.71 2.21 -9.43
C ASP A 110 9.48 0.88 -9.45
N CYS A 111 10.22 0.55 -8.39
CA CYS A 111 10.90 -0.73 -8.30
C CYS A 111 9.93 -1.93 -8.31
N ALA A 112 8.75 -1.79 -7.73
CA ALA A 112 7.74 -2.85 -7.76
C ALA A 112 7.07 -2.98 -9.13
N ARG A 113 6.97 -1.89 -9.88
CA ARG A 113 6.31 -1.82 -11.19
C ARG A 113 7.20 -2.28 -12.35
N ASN A 114 8.47 -1.89 -12.34
CA ASN A 114 9.38 -2.11 -13.48
C ASN A 114 10.84 -2.36 -13.07
N CYS A 115 11.08 -2.79 -11.82
CA CYS A 115 12.41 -2.94 -11.20
C CYS A 115 13.19 -1.64 -10.97
N GLY A 116 12.74 -0.51 -11.49
CA GLY A 116 13.38 0.79 -11.32
C GLY A 116 14.86 0.76 -11.70
N VAL A 117 15.70 1.30 -10.83
CA VAL A 117 17.17 1.33 -11.02
C VAL A 117 17.84 -0.05 -11.00
N PHE A 118 17.13 -1.09 -10.56
CA PHE A 118 17.63 -2.46 -10.47
C PHE A 118 17.20 -3.35 -11.65
N ALA A 119 16.59 -2.77 -12.69
CA ALA A 119 16.22 -3.50 -13.89
C ALA A 119 17.45 -4.20 -14.52
N GLY A 120 17.34 -5.51 -14.74
CA GLY A 120 18.42 -6.34 -15.30
C GLY A 120 19.55 -6.71 -14.31
N ALA A 121 19.44 -6.36 -13.03
CA ALA A 121 20.42 -6.76 -12.02
C ALA A 121 20.35 -8.27 -11.73
N TYR A 122 21.51 -8.90 -11.49
CA TYR A 122 21.62 -10.36 -11.32
C TYR A 122 20.73 -10.92 -10.19
N GLY A 123 20.55 -10.15 -9.11
CA GLY A 123 19.80 -10.56 -7.92
C GLY A 123 18.29 -10.31 -8.00
N VAL A 124 17.82 -9.68 -9.07
CA VAL A 124 16.40 -9.36 -9.29
C VAL A 124 15.78 -10.44 -10.17
N ALA A 125 14.63 -10.97 -9.73
CA ALA A 125 13.81 -11.90 -10.50
C ALA A 125 12.89 -11.15 -11.48
N GLY A 126 12.41 -9.97 -11.11
CA GLY A 126 11.57 -9.13 -11.96
C GLY A 126 10.80 -8.07 -11.17
N ALA A 127 9.82 -7.46 -11.84
CA ALA A 127 8.81 -6.63 -11.21
C ALA A 127 7.80 -7.52 -10.46
N VAL A 128 6.95 -6.92 -9.63
CA VAL A 128 5.91 -7.67 -8.91
C VAL A 128 4.95 -8.36 -9.90
N GLY A 129 4.62 -7.68 -11.00
CA GLY A 129 3.76 -8.20 -12.07
C GLY A 129 4.30 -9.44 -12.80
N ASP A 130 5.62 -9.66 -12.78
CA ASP A 130 6.23 -10.86 -13.37
C ASP A 130 6.07 -12.10 -12.47
N VAL A 131 5.78 -11.89 -11.17
CA VAL A 131 5.73 -12.95 -10.15
C VAL A 131 4.30 -13.24 -9.71
N VAL A 132 3.49 -12.21 -9.48
CA VAL A 132 2.08 -12.32 -9.07
C VAL A 132 1.23 -11.31 -9.87
N PRO A 133 -0.06 -11.61 -10.13
CA PRO A 133 -0.90 -10.68 -10.89
C PRO A 133 -1.12 -9.40 -10.09
N VAL A 134 -0.72 -8.26 -10.66
CA VAL A 134 -0.91 -6.92 -10.06
C VAL A 134 -2.21 -6.32 -10.56
N ASP A 135 -3.02 -5.80 -9.64
CA ASP A 135 -4.30 -5.14 -9.95
C ASP A 135 -4.18 -3.61 -9.91
N VAL A 136 -3.33 -3.08 -9.02
CA VAL A 136 -3.13 -1.64 -8.83
C VAL A 136 -1.64 -1.33 -8.78
N GLU A 137 -1.22 -0.31 -9.53
CA GLU A 137 0.13 0.20 -9.48
C GLU A 137 0.13 1.63 -8.93
N VAL A 138 1.06 1.92 -8.01
CA VAL A 138 1.27 3.27 -7.49
C VAL A 138 2.69 3.73 -7.88
N PRO A 139 2.83 4.66 -8.86
CA PRO A 139 4.14 5.15 -9.30
C PRO A 139 4.86 5.98 -8.23
N GLY A 140 6.19 5.98 -8.24
CA GLY A 140 7.03 6.87 -7.43
C GLY A 140 8.27 6.21 -6.80
N CYS A 141 9.23 7.01 -6.36
CA CYS A 141 10.49 6.54 -5.76
C CYS A 141 10.98 7.43 -4.59
N PRO A 142 10.37 7.34 -3.39
CA PRO A 142 9.13 6.63 -3.10
C PRO A 142 7.89 7.44 -3.53
N PRO A 143 6.72 6.81 -3.70
CA PRO A 143 5.46 7.52 -3.92
C PRO A 143 5.12 8.44 -2.75
N ARG A 144 4.48 9.57 -3.01
CA ARG A 144 4.10 10.48 -1.92
C ARG A 144 2.99 9.85 -1.07
N PRO A 145 2.92 10.13 0.25
CA PRO A 145 1.87 9.63 1.12
C PRO A 145 0.45 9.91 0.61
N GLU A 146 0.23 11.05 -0.04
CA GLU A 146 -1.10 11.40 -0.57
C GLU A 146 -1.51 10.49 -1.73
N ASP A 147 -0.54 10.08 -2.57
CA ASP A 147 -0.78 9.17 -3.70
C ASP A 147 -1.09 7.75 -3.20
N ILE A 148 -0.35 7.29 -2.18
CA ILE A 148 -0.62 6.02 -1.51
C ILE A 148 -2.01 6.05 -0.87
N THR A 149 -2.31 7.09 -0.10
CA THR A 149 -3.62 7.26 0.55
C THR A 149 -4.74 7.28 -0.49
N LYS A 150 -4.55 7.96 -1.62
CA LYS A 150 -5.54 7.98 -2.71
C LYS A 150 -5.77 6.58 -3.28
N ALA A 151 -4.72 5.79 -3.49
CA ALA A 151 -4.84 4.41 -3.97
C ALA A 151 -5.62 3.54 -2.95
N LEU A 152 -5.28 3.63 -1.67
CA LEU A 152 -5.98 2.91 -0.60
C LEU A 152 -7.45 3.32 -0.48
N ARG A 153 -7.75 4.61 -0.62
CA ARG A 153 -9.13 5.11 -0.63
C ARG A 153 -9.92 4.64 -1.84
N GLY A 154 -9.26 4.47 -2.99
CA GLY A 154 -9.87 3.84 -4.16
C GLY A 154 -10.37 2.43 -3.84
N LEU A 155 -9.57 1.65 -3.11
CA LEU A 155 -9.93 0.28 -2.68
C LEU A 155 -11.04 0.26 -1.64
N THR A 156 -11.05 1.18 -0.69
CA THR A 156 -12.09 1.21 0.35
C THR A 156 -13.37 1.91 -0.12
N GLY A 157 -13.31 2.73 -1.17
CA GLY A 157 -14.43 3.53 -1.66
C GLY A 157 -14.87 4.66 -0.70
N ARG A 158 -14.00 5.06 0.25
CA ARG A 158 -14.28 6.09 1.27
C ARG A 158 -13.38 7.31 1.10
#